data_AF-A0A854NGX9-F1
#
_entry.id   AF-A0A854NGX9-F1
#
_cell.length_a   1.000
_cell.length_b   1.000
_cell.length_c   1.000
_cell.angle_alpha   90.00
_cell.angle_beta   90.00
_cell.angle_gamma   90.00
#
_symmetry.space_group_name_H-M   'P 1'
#
loop_
_entity.id
_entity.type
_entity.pdbx_description
1 polymer ?
#
loop_
_entity_poly.entity_id
_entity_poly.type
_entity_poly.pdbx_seq_one_letter_code
_entity_poly.pdbx_strand_id
1 'polypeptide(L)'
;MSRKIVRRALAGALFFVPLIAGTVYATTQDVDPAATWSAAQETQQGAPAVQEDPSLVDIRRAAGEAGSQASLLKNGTTQLVDGTTALNNGAAQLGDGTKAAQNGAAQLADGMVKLQAATGQMGNGATEIANGIDQAVGQFQNVEVIRGQLLTAINLAMSDPKLADVKPDLEDFKRQVETFKVDDNITSQMDKLRDGSRELANQLAVPGYSFHDGIYSATKGSKDLSAGLNDLSGGVDQALTGVRDLDNGAKKIDAMAKENQTRVGNIQRALPITKAGTPEAQEQGVTRTLAPLYAFLIAAGLMLAATAYLRDRIWGTIAFITLTLLGGGLVYLLGTEITAGVAAAAAGVSALAVAGAALLGTLLTSIFGERTGRGLSALVTIAQVAVVGFVWNSAANSALSSAAKALVNFMPLHYPTLALSSIGNAGDTTTTALGVGVTAACAVCAAAGVMILRKKEEQTLPTAE
;
A
#
# COMPACT_ATOMS: atom_id res chain seq x y z
N MET A 1 26.38 30.14 34.73
CA MET A 1 26.17 30.92 33.49
C MET A 1 25.60 32.29 33.86
N SER A 2 26.21 33.41 33.43
CA SER A 2 25.74 34.76 33.81
C SER A 2 24.33 35.04 33.29
N ARG A 3 23.45 35.65 34.10
CA ARG A 3 22.09 36.07 33.69
C ARG A 3 22.08 36.89 32.39
N LYS A 4 23.18 37.61 32.08
CA LYS A 4 23.36 38.34 30.81
C LYS A 4 23.48 37.41 29.59
N ILE A 5 24.22 36.30 29.72
CA ILE A 5 24.41 35.33 28.63
C ILE A 5 23.09 34.61 28.34
N VAL A 6 22.38 34.18 29.39
CA VAL A 6 21.06 33.52 29.25
C VAL A 6 20.06 34.43 28.56
N ARG A 7 20.00 35.72 28.92
CA ARG A 7 19.10 36.69 28.29
C ARG A 7 19.41 36.95 26.81
N ARG A 8 20.70 37.07 26.47
CA ARG A 8 21.14 37.22 25.07
C ARG A 8 20.80 35.97 24.25
N ALA A 9 20.99 34.79 24.83
CA ALA A 9 20.61 33.53 24.20
C ALA A 9 19.08 33.44 23.98
N LEU A 10 18.27 33.79 24.99
CA LEU A 10 16.80 33.80 24.87
C LEU A 10 16.30 34.82 23.84
N ALA A 11 16.87 36.03 23.82
CA ALA A 11 16.51 37.07 22.84
C ALA A 11 16.86 36.66 21.40
N GLY A 12 17.99 35.97 21.19
CA GLY A 12 18.34 35.39 19.90
C GLY A 12 17.45 34.19 19.51
N ALA A 13 17.16 33.30 20.47
CA ALA A 13 16.32 32.13 20.25
C ALA A 13 14.89 32.49 19.82
N LEU A 14 14.35 33.60 20.32
CA LEU A 14 13.01 34.09 19.96
C LEU A 14 12.85 34.30 18.45
N PHE A 15 13.90 34.76 17.76
CA PHE A 15 13.87 34.98 16.31
C PHE A 15 13.73 33.68 15.51
N PHE A 16 14.25 32.56 16.03
CA PHE A 16 14.18 31.27 15.34
C PHE A 16 12.81 30.60 15.47
N VAL A 17 11.99 30.97 16.46
CA VAL A 17 10.64 30.39 16.66
C VAL A 17 9.77 30.48 15.40
N PRO A 18 9.56 31.66 14.77
CA PRO A 18 8.76 31.75 13.55
C PRO A 18 9.39 31.04 12.35
N LEU A 19 10.73 30.96 12.26
CA LEU A 19 11.40 30.21 11.19
C LEU A 19 11.22 28.70 11.36
N ILE A 20 11.29 28.19 12.59
CA ILE A 20 11.05 26.77 12.88
C ILE A 20 9.58 26.43 12.61
N ALA A 21 8.65 27.26 13.07
CA ALA A 21 7.23 27.05 12.79
C ALA A 21 6.93 27.10 11.28
N GLY A 22 7.48 28.10 10.59
CA GLY A 22 7.35 28.26 9.14
C GLY A 22 7.96 27.10 8.35
N THR A 23 9.13 26.59 8.77
CA THR A 23 9.78 25.43 8.12
C THR A 23 8.99 24.15 8.33
N VAL A 24 8.51 23.89 9.55
CA VAL A 24 7.66 22.73 9.83
C VAL A 24 6.42 22.80 8.97
N TYR A 25 5.71 23.92 8.97
CA TYR A 25 4.51 24.09 8.15
C TYR A 25 4.79 23.90 6.66
N ALA A 26 5.80 24.61 6.12
CA ALA A 26 6.18 24.53 4.71
C ALA A 26 6.59 23.11 4.30
N THR A 27 7.28 22.37 5.16
CA THR A 27 7.69 20.98 4.89
C THR A 27 6.50 20.03 4.94
N THR A 28 5.55 20.23 5.85
CA THR A 28 4.33 19.39 5.94
C THR A 28 3.38 19.59 4.77
N GLN A 29 3.33 20.80 4.22
CA GLN A 29 2.47 21.16 3.08
C GLN A 29 3.19 21.02 1.73
N ASP A 30 4.41 20.47 1.72
CA ASP A 30 5.29 20.34 0.56
C ASP A 30 5.41 21.62 -0.29
N VAL A 31 5.53 22.78 0.37
CA VAL A 31 5.61 24.08 -0.30
C VAL A 31 6.86 24.14 -1.16
N ASP A 32 6.66 24.28 -2.47
CA ASP A 32 7.72 24.41 -3.47
C ASP A 32 7.75 25.85 -4.01
N PRO A 33 8.93 26.51 -4.13
CA PRO A 33 9.05 27.80 -4.79
C PRO A 33 8.35 27.86 -6.16
N ALA A 34 8.35 26.75 -6.90
CA ALA A 34 7.71 26.66 -8.21
C ALA A 34 6.19 26.91 -8.16
N ALA A 35 5.54 26.69 -7.01
CA ALA A 35 4.12 26.95 -6.83
C ALA A 35 3.76 28.46 -6.89
N THR A 36 4.75 29.35 -6.87
CA THR A 36 4.53 30.81 -6.92
C THR A 36 4.62 31.40 -8.33
N TRP A 37 4.81 30.57 -9.36
CA TRP A 37 5.14 31.01 -10.72
C TRP A 37 3.95 31.10 -11.67
N SER A 38 2.88 30.37 -11.37
CA SER A 38 1.63 30.41 -12.11
C SER A 38 0.46 30.55 -11.14
N ALA A 39 -0.69 30.99 -11.66
CA ALA A 39 -1.94 30.87 -10.94
C ALA A 39 -2.21 29.39 -10.59
N ALA A 40 -3.00 29.15 -9.54
CA ALA A 40 -3.33 27.81 -9.06
C ALA A 40 -4.08 26.98 -10.13
N GLN A 41 -3.31 26.32 -11.01
CA GLN A 41 -3.76 25.34 -11.99
C GLN A 41 -3.10 23.99 -11.66
N GLU A 42 -3.79 22.89 -11.94
CA GLU A 42 -3.41 21.53 -11.54
C GLU A 42 -2.07 21.03 -12.10
N THR A 43 -1.51 21.71 -13.09
CA THR A 43 -0.21 21.38 -13.70
C THR A 43 0.83 22.42 -13.32
N GLN A 44 1.90 22.00 -12.63
CA GLN A 44 3.05 22.85 -12.30
C GLN A 44 3.71 23.33 -13.60
N GLN A 45 3.61 24.62 -13.88
CA GLN A 45 4.25 25.26 -15.03
C GLN A 45 5.64 25.80 -14.66
N GLY A 46 6.48 26.05 -15.67
CA GLY A 46 7.82 26.60 -15.44
C GLY A 46 7.83 28.07 -15.02
N ALA A 47 9.00 28.55 -14.62
CA ALA A 47 9.19 29.92 -14.14
C ALA A 47 8.94 30.97 -15.25
N PRO A 48 8.33 32.13 -14.96
CA PRO A 48 8.29 33.23 -15.92
C PRO A 48 9.70 33.67 -16.35
N ALA A 49 9.97 33.65 -17.66
CA ALA A 49 11.25 34.10 -18.20
C ALA A 49 11.31 35.62 -18.36
N VAL A 50 12.53 36.14 -18.26
CA VAL A 50 12.83 37.56 -18.51
C VAL A 50 12.77 37.89 -20.01
N GLN A 51 13.02 36.93 -20.89
CA GLN A 51 13.03 37.11 -22.35
C GLN A 51 12.13 36.06 -23.00
N GLU A 52 11.32 36.48 -23.97
CA GLU A 52 10.44 35.57 -24.69
C GLU A 52 11.15 34.97 -25.89
N ASP A 53 11.00 33.66 -26.04
CA ASP A 53 11.33 32.95 -27.26
C ASP A 53 10.04 32.33 -27.82
N PRO A 54 9.51 32.86 -28.94
CA PRO A 54 8.29 32.36 -29.58
C PRO A 54 8.35 30.87 -29.93
N SER A 55 9.55 30.31 -30.17
CA SER A 55 9.71 28.89 -30.52
C SER A 55 9.37 27.94 -29.36
N LEU A 56 9.35 28.45 -28.12
CA LEU A 56 9.04 27.66 -26.93
C LEU A 56 7.53 27.41 -26.74
N VAL A 57 6.65 28.11 -27.48
CA VAL A 57 5.19 27.92 -27.37
C VAL A 57 4.80 26.50 -27.73
N ASP A 58 5.29 26.00 -28.86
CA ASP A 58 4.97 24.66 -29.34
C ASP A 58 5.60 23.59 -28.44
N ILE A 59 6.81 23.84 -27.95
CA ILE A 59 7.49 22.94 -27.01
C ILE A 59 6.73 22.85 -25.68
N ARG A 60 6.21 23.97 -25.16
CA ARG A 60 5.36 23.98 -23.96
C ARG A 60 4.08 23.18 -24.16
N ARG A 61 3.41 23.37 -25.30
CA ARG A 61 2.18 22.62 -25.62
C ARG A 61 2.47 21.12 -25.68
N ALA A 62 3.51 20.73 -26.41
CA ALA A 62 3.94 19.34 -26.51
C ALA A 62 4.35 18.76 -25.15
N ALA A 63 5.05 19.52 -24.31
CA ALA A 63 5.41 19.10 -22.96
C ALA A 63 4.16 18.98 -22.05
N GLY A 64 3.20 19.88 -22.19
CA GLY A 64 1.88 19.83 -21.53
C GLY A 64 1.12 18.56 -21.87
N GLU A 65 0.97 18.28 -23.17
CA GLU A 65 0.35 17.05 -23.69
C GLU A 65 1.09 15.80 -23.20
N ALA A 66 2.42 15.78 -23.31
CA ALA A 66 3.24 14.68 -22.81
C ALA A 66 3.04 14.45 -21.30
N GLY A 67 2.86 15.51 -20.50
CA GLY A 67 2.62 15.40 -19.06
C GLY A 67 1.26 14.80 -18.74
N SER A 68 0.23 15.23 -19.46
CA SER A 68 -1.11 14.62 -19.37
C SER A 68 -1.09 13.14 -19.75
N GLN A 69 -0.42 12.79 -20.85
CA GLN A 69 -0.27 11.39 -21.28
C GLN A 69 0.55 10.56 -20.29
N ALA A 70 1.63 11.11 -19.72
CA ALA A 70 2.41 10.43 -18.70
C ALA A 70 1.60 10.21 -17.41
N SER A 71 0.73 11.15 -17.04
CA SER A 71 -0.19 11.01 -15.90
C SER A 71 -1.21 9.88 -16.14
N LEU A 72 -1.83 9.84 -17.33
CA LEU A 72 -2.75 8.77 -17.72
C LEU A 72 -2.05 7.40 -17.73
N LEU A 73 -0.84 7.33 -18.29
CA LEU A 73 -0.02 6.11 -18.30
C LEU A 73 0.29 5.63 -16.87
N LYS A 74 0.71 6.54 -15.98
CA LYS A 74 0.97 6.23 -14.57
C LYS A 74 -0.29 5.69 -13.88
N ASN A 75 -1.44 6.34 -14.07
CA ASN A 75 -2.69 5.88 -13.47
C ASN A 75 -3.11 4.50 -14.02
N GLY A 76 -3.02 4.29 -15.33
CA GLY A 76 -3.34 3.00 -15.95
C GLY A 76 -2.40 1.88 -15.52
N THR A 77 -1.11 2.18 -15.33
CA THR A 77 -0.13 1.19 -14.85
C THR A 77 -0.28 0.89 -13.35
N THR A 78 -0.69 1.87 -12.54
CA THR A 78 -1.08 1.61 -11.14
C THR A 78 -2.30 0.66 -11.08
N GLN A 79 -3.34 0.91 -11.89
CA GLN A 79 -4.49 0.00 -11.98
C GLN A 79 -4.11 -1.40 -12.47
N LEU A 80 -3.19 -1.49 -13.44
CA LEU A 80 -2.64 -2.77 -13.91
C LEU A 80 -1.95 -3.51 -12.77
N VAL A 81 -1.09 -2.85 -12.00
CA VAL A 81 -0.40 -3.44 -10.84
C VAL A 81 -1.43 -3.97 -9.84
N ASP A 82 -2.42 -3.15 -9.46
CA ASP A 82 -3.46 -3.55 -8.52
C ASP A 82 -4.21 -4.80 -9.01
N GLY A 83 -4.59 -4.82 -10.30
CA GLY A 83 -5.25 -5.96 -10.93
C GLY A 83 -4.38 -7.22 -10.96
N THR A 84 -3.10 -7.10 -11.30
CA THR A 84 -2.17 -8.24 -11.33
C THR A 84 -1.83 -8.76 -9.94
N THR A 85 -1.76 -7.89 -8.93
CA THR A 85 -1.58 -8.30 -7.53
C THR A 85 -2.82 -9.03 -7.02
N ALA A 86 -4.03 -8.56 -7.34
CA ALA A 86 -5.26 -9.26 -7.02
C ALA A 86 -5.33 -10.65 -7.70
N LEU A 87 -4.95 -10.72 -8.99
CA LEU A 87 -4.86 -11.98 -9.73
C LEU A 87 -3.84 -12.94 -9.10
N ASN A 88 -2.66 -12.46 -8.71
CA ASN A 88 -1.63 -13.25 -8.04
C ASN A 88 -2.11 -13.82 -6.70
N ASN A 89 -2.82 -13.01 -5.91
CA ASN A 89 -3.42 -13.47 -4.65
C ASN A 89 -4.50 -14.54 -4.89
N GLY A 90 -5.39 -14.33 -5.86
CA GLY A 90 -6.43 -15.31 -6.21
C GLY A 90 -5.85 -16.60 -6.78
N ALA A 91 -4.80 -16.51 -7.59
CA ALA A 91 -4.08 -17.67 -8.11
C ALA A 91 -3.42 -18.45 -6.97
N ALA A 92 -2.81 -17.78 -5.99
CA ALA A 92 -2.23 -18.43 -4.81
C ALA A 92 -3.28 -19.24 -4.03
N GLN A 93 -4.47 -18.66 -3.81
CA GLN A 93 -5.59 -19.37 -3.18
C GLN A 93 -6.04 -20.60 -4.00
N LEU A 94 -6.10 -20.48 -5.33
CA LEU A 94 -6.37 -21.62 -6.21
C LEU A 94 -5.31 -22.71 -6.09
N GLY A 95 -4.03 -22.33 -5.99
CA GLY A 95 -2.92 -23.24 -5.74
C GLY A 95 -3.06 -24.01 -4.44
N ASP A 96 -3.36 -23.30 -3.35
CA ASP A 96 -3.56 -23.92 -2.03
C ASP A 96 -4.78 -24.85 -2.03
N GLY A 97 -5.90 -24.43 -2.64
CA GLY A 97 -7.10 -25.25 -2.79
C GLY A 97 -6.86 -26.51 -3.64
N THR A 98 -6.07 -26.40 -4.71
CA THR A 98 -5.71 -27.54 -5.56
C THR A 98 -4.85 -28.55 -4.81
N LYS A 99 -3.86 -28.08 -4.02
CA LYS A 99 -3.04 -28.94 -3.15
C LYS A 99 -3.87 -29.62 -2.07
N ALA A 100 -4.83 -28.90 -1.48
CA ALA A 100 -5.75 -29.49 -0.51
C ALA A 100 -6.62 -30.60 -1.14
N ALA A 101 -7.15 -30.36 -2.35
CA ALA A 101 -7.91 -31.35 -3.10
C ALA A 101 -7.05 -32.58 -3.46
N GLN A 102 -5.83 -32.36 -3.94
CA GLN A 102 -4.86 -33.42 -4.24
C GLN A 102 -4.60 -34.30 -3.01
N ASN A 103 -4.32 -33.68 -1.86
CA ASN A 103 -4.10 -34.39 -0.60
C ASN A 103 -5.33 -35.19 -0.17
N GLY A 104 -6.53 -34.60 -0.26
CA GLY A 104 -7.79 -35.28 0.07
C GLY A 104 -8.08 -36.46 -0.85
N ALA A 105 -7.81 -36.33 -2.15
CA ALA A 105 -7.98 -37.41 -3.11
C ALA A 105 -6.97 -38.55 -2.89
N ALA A 106 -5.72 -38.24 -2.54
CA ALA A 106 -4.74 -39.25 -2.15
C ALA A 106 -5.19 -40.03 -0.90
N GLN A 107 -5.70 -39.33 0.12
CA GLN A 107 -6.26 -39.96 1.32
C GLN A 107 -7.48 -40.84 1.01
N LEU A 108 -8.37 -40.38 0.11
CA LEU A 108 -9.52 -41.16 -0.35
C LEU A 108 -9.05 -42.42 -1.09
N ALA A 109 -8.07 -42.30 -1.98
CA ALA A 109 -7.50 -43.44 -2.71
C ALA A 109 -6.89 -44.48 -1.76
N ASP A 110 -6.11 -44.05 -0.78
CA ASP A 110 -5.54 -44.92 0.25
C ASP A 110 -6.63 -45.59 1.10
N GLY A 111 -7.66 -44.85 1.50
CA GLY A 111 -8.80 -45.37 2.24
C GLY A 111 -9.58 -46.42 1.46
N MET A 112 -9.82 -46.18 0.18
CA MET A 112 -10.50 -47.12 -0.71
C MET A 112 -9.68 -48.39 -0.95
N VAL A 113 -8.35 -48.29 -1.07
CA VAL A 113 -7.47 -49.46 -1.15
C VAL A 113 -7.57 -50.32 0.12
N LYS A 114 -7.60 -49.69 1.31
CA LYS A 114 -7.80 -50.40 2.57
C LYS A 114 -9.18 -51.06 2.64
N LEU A 115 -10.23 -50.37 2.21
CA LEU A 115 -11.58 -50.92 2.15
C LEU A 115 -11.67 -52.12 1.19
N GLN A 116 -11.07 -52.01 0.00
CA GLN A 116 -10.99 -53.10 -0.97
C GLN A 116 -10.30 -54.34 -0.37
N ALA A 117 -9.18 -54.15 0.34
CA ALA A 117 -8.47 -55.23 1.01
C ALA A 117 -9.33 -55.87 2.13
N ALA A 118 -9.99 -55.06 2.96
CA ALA A 118 -10.87 -55.53 4.02
C ALA A 118 -12.10 -56.28 3.48
N THR A 119 -12.69 -55.80 2.38
CA THR A 119 -13.78 -56.50 1.68
C THR A 119 -13.33 -57.85 1.16
N GLY A 120 -12.12 -57.96 0.60
CA GLY A 120 -11.55 -59.25 0.20
C GLY A 120 -11.38 -60.21 1.37
N GLN A 121 -10.90 -59.74 2.52
CA GLN A 121 -10.80 -60.53 3.74
C GLN A 121 -12.19 -60.98 4.26
N MET A 122 -13.17 -60.08 4.25
CA MET A 122 -14.54 -60.38 4.65
C MET A 122 -15.20 -61.38 3.70
N GLY A 123 -14.92 -61.28 2.40
CA GLY A 123 -15.37 -62.24 1.40
C GLY A 123 -14.82 -63.65 1.62
N ASN A 124 -13.54 -63.76 1.99
CA ASN A 124 -12.93 -65.04 2.36
C ASN A 124 -13.62 -65.63 3.60
N GLY A 125 -13.79 -64.85 4.67
CA GLY A 125 -14.47 -65.31 5.89
C GLY A 125 -15.95 -65.66 5.65
N ALA A 126 -16.66 -64.89 4.83
CA ALA A 126 -18.04 -65.20 4.45
C ALA A 126 -18.13 -66.51 3.66
N THR A 127 -17.16 -66.79 2.80
CA THR A 127 -17.07 -68.07 2.06
C THR A 127 -16.79 -69.23 3.01
N GLU A 128 -15.90 -69.08 3.99
CA GLU A 128 -15.66 -70.09 5.02
C GLU A 128 -16.93 -70.39 5.83
N ILE A 129 -17.66 -69.35 6.26
CA ILE A 129 -18.94 -69.48 6.98
C ILE A 129 -19.98 -70.18 6.10
N ALA A 130 -20.12 -69.77 4.84
CA ALA A 130 -21.07 -70.37 3.90
C ALA A 130 -20.77 -71.86 3.68
N ASN A 131 -19.50 -72.23 3.50
CA ASN A 131 -19.07 -73.61 3.38
C ASN A 131 -19.37 -74.42 4.66
N GLY A 132 -19.15 -73.84 5.84
CA GLY A 132 -19.47 -74.48 7.13
C GLY A 132 -20.97 -74.70 7.32
N ILE A 133 -21.79 -73.72 6.94
CA ILE A 133 -23.26 -73.84 6.95
C ILE A 133 -23.72 -74.89 5.93
N ASP A 134 -23.22 -74.85 4.69
CA ASP A 134 -23.48 -75.86 3.66
C ASP A 134 -23.24 -77.29 4.20
N GLN A 135 -22.10 -77.49 4.87
CA GLN A 135 -21.75 -78.77 5.49
C GLN A 135 -22.70 -79.15 6.63
N ALA A 136 -23.03 -78.23 7.53
CA ALA A 136 -23.93 -78.48 8.66
C ALA A 136 -25.35 -78.84 8.19
N VAL A 137 -25.88 -78.10 7.20
CA VAL A 137 -27.18 -78.38 6.58
C VAL A 137 -27.16 -79.73 5.87
N GLY A 138 -26.10 -80.06 5.14
CA GLY A 138 -25.95 -81.37 4.50
C GLY A 138 -25.92 -82.52 5.50
N GLN A 139 -25.20 -82.37 6.62
CA GLN A 139 -25.21 -83.36 7.70
C GLN A 139 -26.60 -83.52 8.33
N PHE A 140 -27.32 -82.41 8.51
CA PHE A 140 -28.68 -82.42 9.06
C PHE A 140 -29.68 -83.11 8.12
N GLN A 141 -29.63 -82.85 6.82
CA GLN A 141 -30.45 -83.54 5.81
C GLN A 141 -30.15 -85.06 5.76
N ASN A 142 -28.89 -85.46 5.98
CA ASN A 142 -28.53 -86.87 6.08
C ASN A 142 -29.17 -87.56 7.30
N VAL A 143 -29.46 -86.85 8.40
CA VAL A 143 -30.17 -87.43 9.56
C VAL A 143 -31.58 -87.89 9.17
N GLU A 144 -32.28 -87.15 8.30
CA GLU A 144 -33.59 -87.57 7.80
C GLU A 144 -33.50 -88.82 6.91
N VAL A 145 -32.48 -88.90 6.05
CA VAL A 145 -32.23 -90.08 5.21
C VAL A 145 -31.91 -91.30 6.07
N ILE A 146 -31.01 -91.15 7.05
CA ILE A 146 -30.63 -92.21 7.99
C ILE A 146 -31.83 -92.66 8.80
N ARG A 147 -32.68 -91.73 9.26
CA ARG A 147 -33.93 -92.06 9.95
C ARG A 147 -34.85 -92.91 9.07
N GLY A 148 -35.04 -92.54 7.80
CA GLY A 148 -35.86 -93.32 6.86
C GLY A 148 -35.32 -94.74 6.68
N GLN A 149 -34.01 -94.88 6.48
CA GLN A 149 -33.34 -96.18 6.38
C GLN A 149 -33.46 -97.00 7.68
N LEU A 150 -33.32 -96.35 8.84
CA LEU A 150 -33.45 -96.98 10.15
C LEU A 150 -34.89 -97.50 10.36
N LEU A 151 -35.91 -96.72 10.01
CA LEU A 151 -37.31 -97.16 10.08
C LEU A 151 -37.58 -98.36 9.16
N THR A 152 -37.04 -98.37 7.94
CA THR A 152 -37.12 -99.52 7.04
C THR A 152 -36.42 -100.74 7.62
N ALA A 153 -35.22 -100.59 8.19
CA ALA A 153 -34.48 -101.67 8.82
C ALA A 153 -35.21 -102.24 10.05
N ILE A 154 -35.79 -101.39 10.90
CA ILE A 154 -36.61 -101.81 12.05
C ILE A 154 -37.85 -102.58 11.57
N ASN A 155 -38.56 -102.10 10.54
CA ASN A 155 -39.71 -102.79 9.97
C ASN A 155 -39.37 -104.17 9.39
N LEU A 156 -38.20 -104.29 8.74
CA LEU A 156 -37.71 -105.57 8.25
C LEU A 156 -37.39 -106.53 9.40
N ALA A 157 -36.71 -106.06 10.45
CA ALA A 157 -36.38 -106.85 11.63
C ALA A 157 -37.63 -107.32 12.40
N MET A 158 -38.65 -106.47 12.53
CA MET A 158 -39.93 -106.85 13.15
C MET A 158 -40.70 -107.93 12.37
N SER A 159 -40.40 -108.10 11.08
CA SER A 159 -41.04 -109.09 10.20
C SER A 159 -40.39 -110.48 10.28
N ASP A 160 -39.24 -110.62 10.95
CA ASP A 160 -38.57 -111.92 11.13
C ASP A 160 -39.22 -112.72 12.29
N PRO A 161 -39.73 -113.94 12.04
CA PRO A 161 -40.33 -114.78 13.08
C PRO A 161 -39.34 -115.25 14.17
N LYS A 162 -38.02 -115.20 13.94
CA LYS A 162 -36.99 -115.60 14.92
C LYS A 162 -36.74 -114.55 16.02
N LEU A 163 -37.25 -113.34 15.86
CA LEU A 163 -37.03 -112.20 16.77
C LEU A 163 -38.24 -111.93 17.68
N ALA A 164 -39.09 -112.94 17.93
CA ALA A 164 -40.35 -112.75 18.67
C ALA A 164 -40.18 -112.16 20.08
N ASP A 165 -39.11 -112.53 20.80
CA ASP A 165 -38.89 -112.11 22.19
C ASP A 165 -38.48 -110.64 22.34
N VAL A 166 -37.93 -110.02 21.29
CA VAL A 166 -37.43 -108.62 21.27
C VAL A 166 -38.33 -107.66 20.48
N LYS A 167 -39.45 -108.15 19.94
CA LYS A 167 -40.45 -107.31 19.25
C LYS A 167 -40.96 -106.12 20.08
N PRO A 168 -41.30 -106.26 21.38
CA PRO A 168 -41.79 -105.15 22.18
C PRO A 168 -40.77 -103.99 22.28
N ASP A 169 -39.49 -104.31 22.40
CA ASP A 169 -38.40 -103.33 22.48
C ASP A 169 -38.16 -102.64 21.13
N LEU A 170 -38.26 -103.38 20.01
CA LEU A 170 -38.19 -102.82 18.66
C LEU A 170 -39.40 -101.93 18.32
N GLU A 171 -40.59 -102.26 18.82
CA GLU A 171 -41.78 -101.42 18.71
C GLU A 171 -41.60 -100.10 19.47
N ASP A 172 -41.06 -100.16 20.69
CA ASP A 172 -40.79 -98.95 21.46
C ASP A 172 -39.72 -98.08 20.79
N PHE A 173 -38.62 -98.70 20.34
CA PHE A 173 -37.57 -98.00 19.61
C PHE A 173 -38.08 -97.39 18.30
N LYS A 174 -38.91 -98.11 17.55
CA LYS A 174 -39.59 -97.58 16.35
C LYS A 174 -40.40 -96.33 16.70
N ARG A 175 -41.21 -96.37 17.77
CA ARG A 175 -41.99 -95.19 18.21
C ARG A 175 -41.09 -94.01 18.57
N GLN A 176 -39.97 -94.24 19.23
CA GLN A 176 -39.00 -93.18 19.55
C GLN A 176 -38.42 -92.55 18.27
N VAL A 177 -38.05 -93.35 17.27
CA VAL A 177 -37.53 -92.88 15.96
C VAL A 177 -38.64 -92.21 15.13
N GLU A 178 -39.88 -92.69 15.19
CA GLU A 178 -41.05 -92.07 14.53
C GLU A 178 -41.45 -90.73 15.18
N THR A 179 -41.24 -90.58 16.49
CA THR A 179 -41.48 -89.35 17.24
C THR A 179 -40.39 -88.30 16.99
N PHE A 180 -39.15 -88.74 16.73
CA PHE A 180 -38.07 -87.86 16.30
C PHE A 180 -38.32 -87.34 14.88
N LYS A 181 -39.08 -86.25 14.74
CA LYS A 181 -39.26 -85.53 13.47
C LYS A 181 -38.42 -84.27 13.50
N VAL A 182 -37.62 -84.08 12.46
CA VAL A 182 -37.10 -82.78 12.11
C VAL A 182 -38.29 -81.94 11.65
N ASP A 183 -38.44 -80.74 12.21
CA ASP A 183 -39.51 -79.81 11.84
C ASP A 183 -39.20 -79.17 10.48
N ASP A 184 -40.15 -79.22 9.54
CA ASP A 184 -40.02 -78.61 8.20
C ASP A 184 -39.65 -77.12 8.25
N ASN A 185 -40.06 -76.42 9.32
CA ASN A 185 -39.70 -75.02 9.56
C ASN A 185 -38.20 -74.87 9.86
N ILE A 186 -37.60 -75.80 10.60
CA ILE A 186 -36.16 -75.80 10.87
C ILE A 186 -35.40 -76.05 9.57
N THR A 187 -35.84 -77.01 8.75
CA THR A 187 -35.23 -77.29 7.44
C THR A 187 -35.30 -76.06 6.52
N SER A 188 -36.46 -75.41 6.43
CA SER A 188 -36.62 -74.18 5.64
C SER A 188 -35.74 -73.03 6.14
N GLN A 189 -35.60 -72.87 7.46
CA GLN A 189 -34.71 -71.84 8.03
C GLN A 189 -33.24 -72.14 7.76
N MET A 190 -32.84 -73.40 7.79
CA MET A 190 -31.49 -73.85 7.47
C MET A 190 -31.16 -73.63 5.99
N ASP A 191 -32.07 -73.94 5.07
CA ASP A 191 -31.89 -73.66 3.65
C ASP A 191 -31.78 -72.15 3.39
N LYS A 192 -32.63 -71.32 4.04
CA LYS A 192 -32.52 -69.86 3.94
C LYS A 192 -31.19 -69.32 4.47
N LEU A 193 -30.71 -69.87 5.58
CA LEU A 193 -29.42 -69.50 6.16
C LEU A 193 -28.28 -69.88 5.21
N ARG A 194 -28.34 -71.09 4.64
CA ARG A 194 -27.41 -71.59 3.63
C ARG A 194 -27.35 -70.66 2.44
N ASP A 195 -28.48 -70.43 1.79
CA ASP A 195 -28.58 -69.65 0.57
C ASP A 195 -28.19 -68.18 0.83
N GLY A 196 -28.62 -67.60 1.95
CA GLY A 196 -28.25 -66.25 2.36
C GLY A 196 -26.76 -66.09 2.66
N SER A 197 -26.14 -67.08 3.32
CA SER A 197 -24.69 -67.07 3.58
C SER A 197 -23.88 -67.19 2.30
N ARG A 198 -24.34 -68.01 1.34
CA ARG A 198 -23.71 -68.16 0.04
C ARG A 198 -23.85 -66.89 -0.81
N GLU A 199 -25.01 -66.27 -0.81
CA GLU A 199 -25.22 -64.99 -1.51
C GLU A 199 -24.33 -63.89 -0.92
N LEU A 200 -24.23 -63.78 0.41
CA LEU A 200 -23.32 -62.83 1.05
C LEU A 200 -21.86 -63.09 0.67
N ALA A 201 -21.42 -64.35 0.69
CA ALA A 201 -20.07 -64.72 0.28
C ALA A 201 -19.80 -64.31 -1.18
N ASN A 202 -20.76 -64.57 -2.07
CA ASN A 202 -20.65 -64.20 -3.48
C ASN A 202 -20.58 -62.69 -3.67
N GLN A 203 -21.46 -61.92 -3.01
CA GLN A 203 -21.47 -60.45 -3.08
C GLN A 203 -20.14 -59.81 -2.66
N LEU A 204 -19.43 -60.43 -1.72
CA LEU A 204 -18.18 -59.92 -1.15
C LEU A 204 -16.92 -60.42 -1.88
N ALA A 205 -16.91 -61.67 -2.34
CA ALA A 205 -15.70 -62.34 -2.80
C ALA A 205 -15.64 -62.54 -4.33
N VAL A 206 -16.78 -62.57 -5.01
CA VAL A 206 -16.84 -63.04 -6.41
C VAL A 206 -16.96 -61.85 -7.37
N PRO A 207 -16.05 -61.73 -8.35
CA PRO A 207 -16.18 -60.76 -9.42
C PRO A 207 -17.47 -60.94 -10.22
N GLY A 208 -18.13 -59.84 -10.60
CA GLY A 208 -19.44 -59.85 -11.28
C GLY A 208 -20.62 -59.61 -10.35
N TYR A 209 -20.42 -59.68 -9.02
CA TYR A 209 -21.41 -59.26 -8.05
C TYR A 209 -21.29 -57.77 -7.73
N SER A 210 -22.44 -57.11 -7.54
CA SER A 210 -22.54 -55.65 -7.50
C SER A 210 -21.74 -55.01 -6.36
N PHE A 211 -21.71 -55.63 -5.17
CA PHE A 211 -20.98 -55.07 -4.03
C PHE A 211 -19.46 -55.13 -4.25
N HIS A 212 -18.93 -56.30 -4.61
CA HIS A 212 -17.53 -56.49 -4.97
C HIS A 212 -17.11 -55.49 -6.06
N ASP A 213 -17.81 -55.49 -7.20
CA ASP A 213 -17.43 -54.65 -8.34
C ASP A 213 -17.57 -53.16 -8.04
N GLY A 214 -18.56 -52.77 -7.21
CA GLY A 214 -18.73 -51.41 -6.73
C GLY A 214 -17.52 -50.91 -5.94
N ILE A 215 -16.97 -51.73 -5.03
CA ILE A 215 -15.79 -51.37 -4.24
C ILE A 215 -14.54 -51.24 -5.12
N TYR A 216 -14.32 -52.16 -6.05
CA TYR A 216 -13.17 -52.09 -6.96
C TYR A 216 -13.27 -50.91 -7.93
N SER A 217 -14.46 -50.64 -8.46
CA SER A 217 -14.72 -49.48 -9.33
C SER A 217 -14.50 -48.17 -8.59
N ALA A 218 -15.04 -48.03 -7.37
CA ALA A 218 -14.82 -46.86 -6.53
C ALA A 218 -13.33 -46.68 -6.16
N THR A 219 -12.62 -47.78 -5.91
CA THR A 219 -11.17 -47.74 -5.64
C THR A 219 -10.39 -47.26 -6.86
N LYS A 220 -10.71 -47.76 -8.05
CA LYS A 220 -10.11 -47.28 -9.30
C LYS A 220 -10.41 -45.79 -9.53
N GLY A 221 -11.68 -45.39 -9.40
CA GLY A 221 -12.10 -43.99 -9.56
C GLY A 221 -11.37 -43.04 -8.61
N SER A 222 -11.14 -43.45 -7.36
CA SER A 222 -10.38 -42.65 -6.39
C SER A 222 -8.90 -42.50 -6.77
N LYS A 223 -8.27 -43.54 -7.32
CA LYS A 223 -6.89 -43.47 -7.84
C LYS A 223 -6.80 -42.57 -9.06
N ASP A 224 -7.74 -42.69 -9.99
CA ASP A 224 -7.78 -41.87 -11.20
C ASP A 224 -8.00 -40.38 -10.84
N LEU A 225 -8.87 -40.10 -9.86
CA LEU A 225 -9.05 -38.75 -9.31
C LEU A 225 -7.76 -38.20 -8.68
N SER A 226 -7.07 -39.00 -7.87
CA SER A 226 -5.80 -38.60 -7.25
C SER A 226 -4.72 -38.31 -8.29
N ALA A 227 -4.64 -39.11 -9.36
CA ALA A 227 -3.71 -38.88 -10.45
C ALA A 227 -4.05 -37.60 -11.23
N GLY A 228 -5.32 -37.42 -11.59
CA GLY A 228 -5.77 -36.22 -12.30
C GLY A 228 -5.55 -34.92 -11.51
N LEU A 229 -5.73 -34.95 -10.19
CA LEU A 229 -5.43 -33.80 -9.33
C LEU A 229 -3.93 -33.53 -9.18
N ASN A 230 -3.09 -34.55 -9.30
CA ASN A 230 -1.64 -34.36 -9.35
C ASN A 230 -1.21 -33.61 -10.62
N ASP A 231 -1.76 -34.00 -11.77
CA ASP A 231 -1.52 -33.32 -13.04
C ASP A 231 -2.06 -31.88 -13.02
N LEU A 232 -3.26 -31.68 -12.47
CA LEU A 232 -3.84 -30.35 -12.28
C LEU A 232 -2.96 -29.48 -11.38
N SER A 233 -2.44 -30.02 -10.27
CA SER A 233 -1.52 -29.28 -9.40
C SER A 233 -0.27 -28.81 -10.15
N GLY A 234 0.31 -29.67 -11.00
CA GLY A 234 1.45 -29.29 -11.84
C GLY A 234 1.11 -28.14 -12.80
N GLY A 235 -0.06 -28.19 -13.45
CA GLY A 235 -0.54 -27.10 -14.31
C GLY A 235 -0.80 -25.80 -13.56
N VAL A 236 -1.36 -25.88 -12.35
CA VAL A 236 -1.60 -24.72 -11.49
C VAL A 236 -0.30 -24.09 -11.02
N ASP A 237 0.72 -24.88 -10.68
CA ASP A 237 2.05 -24.36 -10.30
C ASP A 237 2.73 -23.61 -11.46
N GLN A 238 2.54 -24.06 -12.71
CA GLN A 238 2.99 -23.34 -13.90
C GLN A 238 2.22 -22.03 -14.10
N ALA A 239 0.89 -22.06 -13.98
CA ALA A 239 0.06 -20.87 -14.08
C ALA A 239 0.40 -19.84 -13.01
N LEU A 240 0.64 -20.28 -11.77
CA LEU A 240 1.11 -19.45 -10.66
C LEU A 240 2.42 -18.74 -10.98
N THR A 241 3.35 -19.44 -11.62
CA THR A 241 4.62 -18.85 -12.06
C THR A 241 4.39 -17.76 -13.10
N GLY A 242 3.57 -18.04 -14.12
CA GLY A 242 3.21 -17.04 -15.14
C GLY A 242 2.50 -15.81 -14.58
N VAL A 243 1.62 -15.99 -13.58
CA VAL A 243 0.94 -14.87 -12.91
C VAL A 243 1.92 -14.03 -12.09
N ARG A 244 2.90 -14.64 -11.41
CA ARG A 244 3.96 -13.90 -10.70
C ARG A 244 4.83 -13.10 -11.67
N ASP A 245 5.18 -13.68 -12.81
CA ASP A 245 5.97 -12.97 -13.83
C ASP A 245 5.19 -11.79 -14.41
N LEU A 246 3.88 -11.94 -14.62
CA LEU A 246 3.01 -10.85 -15.06
C LEU A 246 2.93 -9.72 -14.02
N ASP A 247 2.75 -10.04 -12.73
CA ASP A 247 2.74 -9.05 -11.65
C ASP A 247 4.08 -8.31 -11.51
N ASN A 248 5.20 -9.02 -11.63
CA ASN A 248 6.53 -8.42 -11.65
C ASN A 248 6.73 -7.51 -12.88
N GLY A 249 6.26 -7.93 -14.06
CA GLY A 249 6.28 -7.14 -15.27
C GLY A 249 5.47 -5.85 -15.14
N ALA A 250 4.26 -5.94 -14.59
CA ALA A 250 3.40 -4.79 -14.32
C ALA A 250 4.07 -3.78 -13.38
N LYS A 251 4.67 -4.24 -12.28
CA LYS A 251 5.42 -3.39 -11.33
C LYS A 251 6.59 -2.68 -12.00
N LYS A 252 7.30 -3.34 -12.91
CA LYS A 252 8.39 -2.72 -13.67
C LYS A 252 7.88 -1.62 -14.60
N ILE A 253 6.76 -1.85 -15.28
CA ILE A 253 6.15 -0.85 -16.16
C ILE A 253 5.63 0.35 -15.37
N ASP A 254 4.99 0.14 -14.22
CA ASP A 254 4.57 1.22 -13.32
C ASP A 254 5.77 2.05 -12.82
N ALA A 255 6.88 1.42 -12.47
CA ALA A 255 8.11 2.13 -12.11
C ALA A 255 8.62 3.01 -13.27
N MET A 256 8.65 2.47 -14.50
CA MET A 256 9.03 3.25 -15.69
C MET A 256 8.04 4.39 -15.98
N ALA A 257 6.73 4.19 -15.78
CA ALA A 257 5.72 5.21 -15.97
C ALA A 257 5.88 6.36 -14.97
N LYS A 258 6.16 6.04 -13.70
CA LYS A 258 6.48 7.03 -12.65
C LYS A 258 7.76 7.81 -12.97
N GLU A 259 8.78 7.13 -13.48
CA GLU A 259 10.01 7.79 -13.92
C GLU A 259 9.74 8.71 -15.12
N ASN A 260 8.96 8.26 -16.10
CA ASN A 260 8.59 9.08 -17.26
C ASN A 260 7.77 10.31 -16.85
N GLN A 261 6.80 10.16 -15.94
CA GLN A 261 6.07 11.28 -15.35
C GLN A 261 7.02 12.30 -14.71
N THR A 262 8.01 11.83 -13.96
CA THR A 262 9.01 12.69 -13.32
C THR A 262 9.85 13.44 -14.35
N ARG A 263 10.34 12.74 -15.38
CA ARG A 263 11.15 13.33 -16.46
C ARG A 263 10.37 14.39 -17.23
N VAL A 264 9.12 14.09 -17.60
CA VAL A 264 8.25 15.05 -18.30
C VAL A 264 7.92 16.25 -17.41
N GLY A 265 7.64 16.03 -16.12
CA GLY A 265 7.45 17.13 -15.17
C GLY A 265 8.67 18.04 -15.03
N ASN A 266 9.88 17.48 -15.09
CA ASN A 266 11.11 18.29 -15.11
C ASN A 266 11.26 19.09 -16.40
N ILE A 267 10.90 18.52 -17.57
CA ILE A 267 10.88 19.27 -18.84
C ILE A 267 9.87 20.42 -18.77
N GLN A 268 8.66 20.16 -18.28
CA GLN A 268 7.64 21.19 -18.10
C GLN A 268 8.12 22.33 -17.18
N ARG A 269 8.83 21.99 -16.10
CA ARG A 269 9.37 22.98 -15.16
C ARG A 269 10.50 23.82 -15.76
N ALA A 270 11.35 23.21 -16.58
CA ALA A 270 12.45 23.88 -17.27
C ALA A 270 11.97 24.82 -18.40
N LEU A 271 10.74 24.65 -18.90
CA LEU A 271 10.17 25.48 -19.95
C LEU A 271 9.47 26.71 -19.35
N PRO A 272 9.98 27.92 -19.59
CA PRO A 272 9.40 29.12 -19.03
C PRO A 272 8.02 29.42 -19.63
N ILE A 273 7.10 29.95 -18.82
CA ILE A 273 5.75 30.35 -19.28
C ILE A 273 5.78 31.57 -20.19
N THR A 274 4.69 31.77 -20.95
CA THR A 274 4.42 33.00 -21.70
C THR A 274 4.27 34.18 -20.75
N LYS A 275 4.77 35.37 -21.13
CA LYS A 275 4.55 36.56 -20.33
C LYS A 275 3.12 37.04 -20.48
N ALA A 276 2.56 37.57 -19.39
CA ALA A 276 1.25 38.21 -19.43
C ALA A 276 1.24 39.41 -20.41
N GLY A 277 0.07 39.65 -21.00
CA GLY A 277 -0.12 40.70 -22.02
C GLY A 277 0.07 40.23 -23.47
N THR A 278 0.41 38.95 -23.68
CA THR A 278 0.42 38.31 -24.99
C THR A 278 -0.92 37.61 -25.28
N PRO A 279 -1.35 37.49 -26.56
CA PRO A 279 -2.55 36.74 -26.92
C PRO A 279 -2.51 35.28 -26.40
N GLU A 280 -1.34 34.65 -26.44
CA GLU A 280 -1.13 33.28 -25.97
C GLU A 280 -1.23 33.15 -24.45
N ALA A 281 -0.79 34.15 -23.69
CA ALA A 281 -0.96 34.20 -22.23
C ALA A 281 -2.44 34.32 -21.84
N GLN A 282 -3.23 35.06 -22.63
CA GLN A 282 -4.67 35.21 -22.42
C GLN A 282 -5.41 33.86 -22.55
N GLU A 283 -5.05 33.06 -23.56
CA GLU A 283 -5.60 31.71 -23.76
C GLU A 283 -5.21 30.74 -22.63
N GLN A 284 -4.03 30.94 -22.04
CA GLN A 284 -3.50 30.11 -20.94
C GLN A 284 -3.95 30.59 -19.55
N GLY A 285 -4.72 31.68 -19.47
CA GLY A 285 -5.20 32.26 -18.21
C GLY A 285 -4.11 32.98 -17.39
N VAL A 286 -2.97 33.31 -18.02
CA VAL A 286 -1.86 34.01 -17.38
C VAL A 286 -2.16 35.51 -17.38
N THR A 287 -2.58 36.02 -16.23
CA THR A 287 -3.07 37.41 -16.09
C THR A 287 -1.97 38.42 -15.74
N ARG A 288 -0.92 37.99 -15.06
CA ARG A 288 0.24 38.82 -14.69
C ARG A 288 1.45 37.93 -14.45
N THR A 289 2.65 38.45 -14.71
CA THR A 289 3.88 37.70 -14.46
C THR A 289 4.97 38.55 -13.83
N LEU A 290 5.75 37.93 -12.95
CA LEU A 290 6.95 38.47 -12.33
C LEU A 290 8.00 37.35 -12.29
N ALA A 291 9.13 37.57 -12.98
CA ALA A 291 10.21 36.59 -12.99
C ALA A 291 10.71 36.31 -11.56
N PRO A 292 10.93 35.05 -11.17
CA PRO A 292 11.36 34.68 -9.82
C PRO A 292 12.68 35.34 -9.41
N LEU A 293 13.57 35.53 -10.39
CA LEU A 293 14.82 36.25 -10.21
C LEU A 293 14.58 37.70 -9.75
N TYR A 294 13.55 38.39 -10.25
CA TYR A 294 13.22 39.74 -9.83
C TYR A 294 12.68 39.77 -8.40
N ALA A 295 11.74 38.89 -8.06
CA ALA A 295 11.25 38.77 -6.68
C ALA A 295 12.39 38.51 -5.68
N PHE A 296 13.33 37.64 -6.05
CA PHE A 296 14.52 37.34 -5.26
C PHE A 296 15.46 38.54 -5.14
N LEU A 297 15.84 39.18 -6.24
CA LEU A 297 16.76 40.32 -6.24
C LEU A 297 16.17 41.53 -5.51
N ILE A 298 14.86 41.77 -5.62
CA ILE A 298 14.16 42.82 -4.86
C ILE A 298 14.26 42.52 -3.36
N ALA A 299 13.86 41.32 -2.91
CA ALA A 299 13.92 40.95 -1.49
C ALA A 299 15.36 41.02 -0.95
N ALA A 300 16.32 40.46 -1.68
CA ALA A 300 17.73 40.43 -1.31
C ALA A 300 18.31 41.84 -1.21
N GLY A 301 18.09 42.68 -2.22
CA GLY A 301 18.56 44.06 -2.26
C GLY A 301 17.98 44.90 -1.13
N LEU A 302 16.68 44.76 -0.87
CA LEU A 302 16.01 45.45 0.24
C LEU A 302 16.56 45.04 1.61
N MET A 303 16.74 43.74 1.85
CA MET A 303 17.28 43.26 3.13
C MET A 303 18.74 43.68 3.32
N LEU A 304 19.57 43.63 2.27
CA LEU A 304 20.95 44.12 2.32
C LEU A 304 20.98 45.63 2.63
N ALA A 305 20.20 46.44 1.92
CA ALA A 305 20.12 47.88 2.16
C ALA A 305 19.62 48.21 3.57
N ALA A 306 18.64 47.44 4.07
CA ALA A 306 18.10 47.59 5.42
C ALA A 306 19.16 47.38 6.51
N THR A 307 20.05 46.40 6.34
CA THR A 307 21.16 46.18 7.29
C THR A 307 22.22 47.27 7.27
N ALA A 308 22.33 48.03 6.16
CA ALA A 308 23.35 49.06 5.98
C ALA A 308 22.89 50.47 6.41
N TYR A 309 21.64 50.86 6.10
CA TYR A 309 21.21 52.27 6.13
C TYR A 309 20.27 52.67 7.28
N LEU A 310 19.67 51.73 8.01
CA LEU A 310 18.64 52.02 9.03
C LEU A 310 19.21 52.32 10.43
N ARG A 311 20.13 53.30 10.54
CA ARG A 311 20.89 53.53 11.78
C ARG A 311 20.47 54.77 12.59
N ASP A 312 20.20 55.89 11.94
CA ASP A 312 19.76 57.13 12.61
C ASP A 312 18.24 57.24 12.63
N ARG A 313 17.67 57.87 13.67
CA ARG A 313 16.21 57.92 13.85
C ARG A 313 15.47 58.62 12.69
N ILE A 314 16.04 59.69 12.14
CA ILE A 314 15.44 60.49 11.06
C ILE A 314 15.78 59.89 9.68
N TRP A 315 17.06 59.67 9.41
CA TRP A 315 17.52 59.08 8.14
C TRP A 315 17.07 57.64 7.97
N GLY A 316 16.91 56.90 9.06
CA GLY A 316 16.35 55.55 9.05
C GLY A 316 14.87 55.55 8.67
N THR A 317 14.05 56.45 9.19
CA THR A 317 12.64 56.53 8.75
C THR A 317 12.52 56.88 7.27
N ILE A 318 13.37 57.77 6.76
CA ILE A 318 13.40 58.11 5.33
C ILE A 318 13.83 56.89 4.52
N ALA A 319 14.95 56.25 4.87
CA ALA A 319 15.44 55.05 4.19
C ALA A 319 14.40 53.92 4.20
N PHE A 320 13.67 53.72 5.30
CA PHE A 320 12.60 52.72 5.41
C PHE A 320 11.48 52.98 4.40
N ILE A 321 10.97 54.22 4.35
CA ILE A 321 9.90 54.61 3.42
C ILE A 321 10.40 54.48 1.98
N THR A 322 11.61 54.95 1.69
CA THR A 322 12.19 54.87 0.34
C THR A 322 12.36 53.41 -0.10
N LEU A 323 12.92 52.53 0.73
CA LEU A 323 13.09 51.11 0.40
C LEU A 323 11.75 50.40 0.23
N THR A 324 10.75 50.75 1.05
CA THR A 324 9.39 50.21 0.94
C THR A 324 8.75 50.57 -0.41
N LEU A 325 8.79 51.86 -0.77
CA LEU A 325 8.25 52.34 -2.04
C LEU A 325 9.03 51.78 -3.23
N LEU A 326 10.36 51.65 -3.10
CA LEU A 326 11.23 51.07 -4.10
C LEU A 326 10.89 49.59 -4.34
N GLY A 327 10.60 48.81 -3.30
CA GLY A 327 10.20 47.41 -3.45
C GLY A 327 8.91 47.24 -4.27
N GLY A 328 7.85 47.97 -3.91
CA GLY A 328 6.59 47.95 -4.68
C GLY A 328 6.74 48.53 -6.09
N GLY A 329 7.51 49.61 -6.23
CA GLY A 329 7.80 50.23 -7.52
C GLY A 329 8.60 49.33 -8.45
N LEU A 330 9.59 48.58 -7.94
CA LEU A 330 10.33 47.61 -8.74
C LEU A 330 9.45 46.44 -9.18
N VAL A 331 8.53 45.96 -8.35
CA VAL A 331 7.55 44.94 -8.78
C VAL A 331 6.66 45.48 -9.89
N TYR A 332 6.18 46.72 -9.78
CA TYR A 332 5.37 47.37 -10.81
C TYR A 332 6.13 47.56 -12.13
N LEU A 333 7.40 47.93 -12.07
CA LEU A 333 8.23 48.21 -13.26
C LEU A 333 8.77 46.94 -13.93
N LEU A 334 9.12 45.91 -13.16
CA LEU A 334 9.74 44.68 -13.67
C LEU A 334 8.74 43.58 -13.97
N GLY A 335 7.54 43.64 -13.39
CA GLY A 335 6.44 42.73 -13.72
C GLY A 335 5.63 43.20 -14.92
N THR A 336 4.87 42.29 -15.52
CA THR A 336 3.97 42.56 -16.64
C THR A 336 2.52 42.49 -16.18
N GLU A 337 1.68 43.43 -16.63
CA GLU A 337 0.26 43.53 -16.24
C GLU A 337 0.04 43.65 -14.71
N ILE A 338 1.01 44.24 -14.00
CA ILE A 338 0.92 44.49 -12.56
C ILE A 338 0.02 45.70 -12.30
N THR A 339 -1.05 45.52 -11.54
CA THR A 339 -1.94 46.64 -11.15
C THR A 339 -1.36 47.43 -9.98
N ALA A 340 -1.84 48.67 -9.79
CA ALA A 340 -1.45 49.50 -8.65
C ALA A 340 -1.73 48.83 -7.29
N GLY A 341 -2.82 48.05 -7.19
CA GLY A 341 -3.15 47.30 -5.96
C GLY A 341 -2.14 46.19 -5.66
N VAL A 342 -1.65 45.49 -6.69
CA VAL A 342 -0.62 44.45 -6.56
C VAL A 342 0.72 45.06 -6.16
N ALA A 343 1.08 46.19 -6.76
CA ALA A 343 2.28 46.94 -6.38
C ALA A 343 2.23 47.43 -4.93
N ALA A 344 1.07 47.89 -4.45
CA ALA A 344 0.86 48.29 -3.07
C ALA A 344 0.99 47.09 -2.10
N ALA A 345 0.44 45.92 -2.46
CA ALA A 345 0.62 44.70 -1.68
C ALA A 345 2.12 44.30 -1.61
N ALA A 346 2.84 44.36 -2.73
CA ALA A 346 4.28 44.10 -2.79
C ALA A 346 5.09 45.11 -1.95
N ALA A 347 4.68 46.38 -1.91
CA ALA A 347 5.27 47.38 -1.02
C ALA A 347 5.07 46.99 0.45
N GLY A 348 3.89 46.48 0.83
CA GLY A 348 3.63 45.96 2.18
C GLY A 348 4.56 44.82 2.58
N VAL A 349 4.80 43.86 1.68
CA VAL A 349 5.78 42.77 1.92
C VAL A 349 7.20 43.32 2.02
N SER A 350 7.54 44.28 1.16
CA SER A 350 8.84 44.96 1.17
C SER A 350 9.09 45.67 2.49
N ALA A 351 8.08 46.37 3.04
CA ALA A 351 8.16 47.00 4.36
C ALA A 351 8.45 45.98 5.48
N LEU A 352 7.77 44.83 5.46
CA LEU A 352 8.00 43.76 6.45
C LEU A 352 9.41 43.16 6.32
N ALA A 353 9.89 42.94 5.10
CA ALA A 353 11.24 42.43 4.85
C ALA A 353 12.32 43.40 5.34
N VAL A 354 12.18 44.69 5.00
CA VAL A 354 13.08 45.77 5.44
C VAL A 354 13.07 45.89 6.96
N ALA A 355 11.89 45.92 7.58
CA ALA A 355 11.75 45.99 9.04
C ALA A 355 12.40 44.77 9.72
N GLY A 356 12.11 43.56 9.24
CA GLY A 356 12.66 42.32 9.77
C GLY A 356 14.19 42.28 9.70
N ALA A 357 14.77 42.67 8.55
CA ALA A 357 16.22 42.73 8.37
C ALA A 357 16.88 43.78 9.28
N ALA A 358 16.30 44.97 9.40
CA ALA A 358 16.82 46.04 10.26
C ALA A 358 16.77 45.66 11.75
N LEU A 359 15.66 45.07 12.18
CA LEU A 359 15.47 44.60 13.56
C LEU A 359 16.39 43.43 13.88
N LEU A 360 16.60 42.50 12.96
CA LEU A 360 17.57 41.42 13.12
C LEU A 360 19.00 41.96 13.22
N GLY A 361 19.39 42.93 12.38
CA GLY A 361 20.69 43.60 12.49
C GLY A 361 20.87 44.31 13.83
N THR A 362 19.82 44.95 14.33
CA THR A 362 19.80 45.59 15.66
C THR A 362 19.90 44.55 16.79
N LEU A 363 19.23 43.41 16.65
CA LEU A 363 19.32 42.30 17.59
C LEU A 363 20.74 41.72 17.65
N LEU A 364 21.37 41.48 16.50
CA LEU A 364 22.74 40.95 16.44
C LEU A 364 23.77 41.94 17.02
N THR A 365 23.64 43.23 16.73
CA THR A 365 24.51 44.26 17.31
C THR A 365 24.33 44.42 18.82
N SER A 366 23.13 44.23 19.35
CA SER A 366 22.90 44.22 20.80
C SER A 366 23.42 42.96 21.52
N ILE A 367 23.51 41.82 20.83
CA ILE A 367 24.05 40.57 21.38
C ILE A 367 25.58 40.53 21.34
N PHE A 368 26.17 40.85 20.17
CA PHE A 368 27.60 40.65 19.88
C PHE A 368 28.43 41.95 19.89
N GLY A 369 27.79 43.10 20.08
CA GLY A 369 28.42 44.41 20.01
C GLY A 369 28.43 44.97 18.58
N GLU A 370 28.81 46.24 18.46
CA GLU A 370 28.54 47.04 17.26
C GLU A 370 29.35 46.61 16.02
N ARG A 371 30.65 46.31 16.18
CA ARG A 371 31.51 45.89 15.05
C ARG A 371 31.22 44.45 14.63
N THR A 372 31.22 43.53 15.59
CA THR A 372 31.02 42.09 15.34
C THR A 372 29.60 41.79 14.89
N GLY A 373 28.59 42.41 15.50
CA GLY A 373 27.19 42.21 15.12
C GLY A 373 26.87 42.70 13.71
N ARG A 374 27.53 43.77 13.23
CA ARG A 374 27.42 44.25 11.85
C ARG A 374 28.05 43.31 10.84
N GLY A 375 29.27 42.86 11.13
CA GLY A 375 29.94 41.86 10.29
C GLY A 375 29.07 40.60 10.19
N LEU A 376 28.53 40.15 11.31
CA LEU A 376 27.66 38.98 11.35
C LEU A 376 26.34 39.19 10.61
N SER A 377 25.68 40.34 10.74
CA SER A 377 24.42 40.59 10.01
C SER A 377 24.63 40.61 8.51
N ALA A 378 25.69 41.29 8.03
CA ALA A 378 26.03 41.32 6.61
C ALA A 378 26.37 39.92 6.08
N LEU A 379 27.19 39.15 6.81
CA LEU A 379 27.54 37.78 6.45
C LEU A 379 26.31 36.86 6.41
N VAL A 380 25.40 36.98 7.37
CA VAL A 380 24.15 36.20 7.40
C VAL A 380 23.27 36.55 6.21
N THR A 381 23.12 37.83 5.85
CA THR A 381 22.34 38.22 4.67
C THR A 381 22.97 37.70 3.38
N ILE A 382 24.30 37.81 3.22
CA ILE A 382 25.02 37.28 2.05
C ILE A 382 24.87 35.75 1.95
N ALA A 383 25.02 35.04 3.07
CA ALA A 383 24.85 33.59 3.11
C ALA A 383 23.43 33.16 2.71
N GLN A 384 22.41 33.89 3.18
CA GLN A 384 21.02 33.64 2.79
C GLN A 384 20.79 33.90 1.30
N VAL A 385 21.36 34.97 0.73
CA VAL A 385 21.29 35.26 -0.71
C VAL A 385 21.87 34.09 -1.51
N ALA A 386 23.04 33.56 -1.13
CA ALA A 386 23.64 32.41 -1.80
C ALA A 386 22.75 31.16 -1.74
N VAL A 387 22.23 30.83 -0.55
CA VAL A 387 21.38 29.64 -0.33
C VAL A 387 20.05 29.76 -1.09
N VAL A 388 19.33 30.87 -0.89
CA VAL A 388 18.02 31.08 -1.50
C VAL A 388 18.16 31.17 -3.02
N GLY A 389 19.17 31.88 -3.53
CA GLY A 389 19.42 31.97 -4.96
C GLY A 389 19.72 30.61 -5.60
N PHE A 390 20.57 29.80 -4.97
CA PHE A 390 20.88 28.45 -5.44
C PHE A 390 19.63 27.55 -5.47
N VAL A 391 18.84 27.54 -4.38
CA VAL A 391 17.65 26.70 -4.28
C VAL A 391 16.55 27.14 -5.24
N TRP A 392 16.32 28.45 -5.42
CA TRP A 392 15.36 28.96 -6.39
C TRP A 392 15.77 28.66 -7.83
N ASN A 393 17.06 28.74 -8.14
CA ASN A 393 17.57 28.33 -9.45
C ASN A 393 17.44 26.82 -9.66
N SER A 394 17.71 26.00 -8.64
CA SER A 394 17.53 24.55 -8.71
C SER A 394 16.06 24.17 -8.89
N ALA A 395 15.15 24.88 -8.20
CA ALA A 395 13.71 24.71 -8.33
C ALA A 395 13.25 24.96 -9.76
N ALA A 396 13.83 25.93 -10.47
CA ALA A 396 13.44 26.24 -11.84
C ALA A 396 13.76 25.13 -12.84
N ASN A 397 14.68 24.23 -12.48
CA ASN A 397 15.19 23.20 -13.39
C ASN A 397 14.81 21.78 -12.97
N SER A 398 14.47 21.55 -11.71
CA SER A 398 14.29 20.21 -11.15
C SER A 398 13.49 20.23 -9.85
N ALA A 399 12.84 19.12 -9.51
CA ALA A 399 12.20 18.95 -8.21
C ALA A 399 13.24 19.02 -7.07
N LEU A 400 12.95 19.80 -6.03
CA LEU A 400 13.86 19.96 -4.90
C LEU A 400 13.85 18.75 -3.97
N SER A 401 15.03 18.37 -3.47
CA SER A 401 15.14 17.39 -2.38
C SER A 401 14.56 17.95 -1.08
N SER A 402 14.10 17.06 -0.17
CA SER A 402 13.59 17.47 1.14
C SER A 402 14.62 18.26 1.96
N ALA A 403 15.91 17.93 1.82
CA ALA A 403 16.98 18.66 2.48
C ALA A 403 17.13 20.10 1.94
N ALA A 404 17.03 20.28 0.61
CA ALA A 404 17.07 21.61 0.00
C ALA A 404 15.84 22.46 0.39
N LYS A 405 14.64 21.85 0.43
CA LYS A 405 13.42 22.49 0.91
C LYS A 405 13.55 22.92 2.37
N ALA A 406 14.01 22.04 3.25
CA ALA A 406 14.22 22.36 4.67
C ALA A 406 15.24 23.49 4.85
N LEU A 407 16.35 23.45 4.10
CA LEU A 407 17.41 24.47 4.15
C LEU A 407 16.90 25.85 3.72
N VAL A 408 16.19 25.95 2.58
CA VAL A 408 15.69 27.24 2.09
C VAL A 408 14.57 27.78 2.97
N ASN A 409 13.70 26.90 3.49
CA ASN A 409 12.63 27.29 4.40
C ASN A 409 13.19 27.90 5.69
N PHE A 410 14.39 27.51 6.13
CA PHE A 410 15.00 28.08 7.33
C PHE A 410 15.61 29.47 7.09
N MET A 411 15.70 29.93 5.84
CA MET A 411 16.27 31.24 5.50
C MET A 411 15.20 32.33 5.56
N PRO A 412 15.35 33.38 6.42
CA PRO A 412 14.44 34.52 6.46
C PRO A 412 14.16 35.18 5.11
N LEU A 413 15.17 35.28 4.24
CA LEU A 413 15.04 35.84 2.89
C LEU A 413 14.05 35.07 2.00
N HIS A 414 13.82 33.77 2.27
CA HIS A 414 12.95 32.94 1.44
C HIS A 414 11.49 33.41 1.44
N TYR A 415 10.96 33.77 2.60
CA TYR A 415 9.56 34.13 2.80
C TYR A 415 9.12 35.44 2.10
N PRO A 416 9.88 36.55 2.14
CA PRO A 416 9.54 37.72 1.35
C PRO A 416 9.70 37.45 -0.15
N THR A 417 10.67 36.63 -0.57
CA THR A 417 10.79 36.21 -1.98
C THR A 417 9.59 35.39 -2.44
N LEU A 418 9.13 34.43 -1.63
CA LEU A 418 7.90 33.66 -1.88
C LEU A 418 6.68 34.58 -2.02
N ALA A 419 6.50 35.49 -1.07
CA ALA A 419 5.35 36.40 -1.07
C ALA A 419 5.37 37.36 -2.27
N LEU A 420 6.52 37.96 -2.59
CA LEU A 420 6.65 38.85 -3.75
C LEU A 420 6.42 38.11 -5.08
N SER A 421 7.00 36.90 -5.23
CA SER A 421 6.81 36.06 -6.41
C SER A 421 5.34 35.69 -6.57
N SER A 422 4.70 35.20 -5.51
CA SER A 422 3.28 34.81 -5.55
C SER A 422 2.35 36.00 -5.84
N ILE A 423 2.58 37.15 -5.19
CA ILE A 423 1.83 38.38 -5.46
C ILE A 423 1.99 38.79 -6.93
N GLY A 424 3.22 38.78 -7.45
CA GLY A 424 3.51 39.16 -8.83
C GLY A 424 2.91 38.23 -9.89
N ASN A 425 2.68 36.96 -9.58
CA ASN A 425 2.21 35.94 -10.52
C ASN A 425 0.74 35.50 -10.30
N ALA A 426 0.00 36.17 -9.42
CA ALA A 426 -1.35 35.73 -9.01
C ALA A 426 -1.35 34.29 -8.45
N GLY A 427 -0.26 33.94 -7.77
CA GLY A 427 -0.08 32.64 -7.14
C GLY A 427 -1.02 32.42 -5.97
N ASP A 428 -0.92 31.22 -5.40
CA ASP A 428 -1.83 30.77 -4.36
C ASP A 428 -1.87 31.70 -3.13
N THR A 429 -3.07 31.88 -2.57
CA THR A 429 -3.29 32.73 -1.41
C THR A 429 -2.63 32.16 -0.15
N THR A 430 -2.53 30.83 -0.02
CA THR A 430 -1.91 30.20 1.16
C THR A 430 -0.39 30.39 1.17
N THR A 431 0.28 30.24 0.02
CA THR A 431 1.72 30.48 -0.10
C THR A 431 2.06 31.95 0.12
N THR A 432 1.22 32.86 -0.35
CA THR A 432 1.32 34.30 -0.09
C THR A 432 1.18 34.59 1.41
N ALA A 433 0.15 34.05 2.05
CA ALA A 433 -0.11 34.24 3.48
C ALA A 433 1.02 33.67 4.35
N LEU A 434 1.59 32.52 3.97
CA LEU A 434 2.75 31.94 4.63
C LEU A 434 3.97 32.87 4.54
N GLY A 435 4.30 33.34 3.34
CA GLY A 435 5.42 34.25 3.11
C GLY A 435 5.28 35.56 3.91
N VAL A 436 4.10 36.18 3.88
CA VAL A 436 3.81 37.40 4.65
C VAL A 436 3.83 37.13 6.15
N GLY A 437 3.16 36.06 6.60
CA GLY A 437 2.99 35.71 8.01
C GLY A 437 4.32 35.42 8.70
N VAL A 438 5.18 34.60 8.09
CA VAL A 438 6.49 34.29 8.66
C VAL A 438 7.41 35.51 8.65
N THR A 439 7.40 36.32 7.58
CA THR A 439 8.19 37.56 7.52
C THR A 439 7.78 38.53 8.63
N ALA A 440 6.47 38.73 8.82
CA ALA A 440 5.93 39.58 9.89
C ALA A 440 6.28 39.03 11.28
N ALA A 441 6.13 37.72 11.51
CA ALA A 441 6.44 37.10 12.78
C ALA A 441 7.94 37.19 13.13
N CYS A 442 8.82 37.04 12.14
CA CYS A 442 10.26 37.27 12.28
C CYS A 442 10.56 38.71 12.71
N ALA A 443 9.93 39.72 12.09
CA ALA A 443 10.09 41.12 12.46
C ALA A 443 9.62 41.39 13.91
N VAL A 444 8.45 40.86 14.31
CA VAL A 444 7.92 41.00 15.67
C VAL A 444 8.84 40.35 16.70
N CYS A 445 9.31 39.13 16.44
CA CYS A 445 10.23 38.43 17.34
C CYS A 445 11.58 39.15 17.45
N ALA A 446 12.11 39.69 16.35
CA ALA A 446 13.32 40.50 16.38
C ALA A 446 13.13 41.78 17.22
N ALA A 447 12.01 42.49 17.06
CA ALA A 447 11.68 43.66 17.87
C ALA A 447 11.56 43.33 19.37
N ALA A 448 10.86 42.25 19.71
CA ALA A 448 10.72 41.77 21.08
C ALA A 448 12.08 41.42 21.69
N GLY A 449 12.97 40.75 20.94
CA GLY A 449 14.35 40.49 21.35
C GLY A 449 15.13 41.77 21.66
N VAL A 450 15.03 42.79 20.80
CA VAL A 450 15.66 44.10 21.01
C VAL A 450 15.10 44.80 22.25
N MET A 451 13.77 44.81 22.45
CA MET A 451 13.15 45.39 23.65
C MET A 451 13.58 44.67 24.92
N ILE A 452 13.62 43.33 24.88
CA ILE A 452 14.14 42.52 25.98
C ILE A 452 15.56 42.93 26.29
N LEU A 453 16.43 43.25 25.33
CA LEU A 453 17.81 43.65 25.62
C LEU A 453 17.93 45.10 26.14
N ARG A 454 17.11 46.04 25.62
CA ARG A 454 17.13 47.46 26.01
C ARG A 454 16.59 47.77 27.41
N LYS A 455 15.53 47.11 27.87
CA LYS A 455 14.78 47.42 29.13
C LYS A 455 15.62 47.40 30.44
N LYS A 456 16.91 47.07 30.41
CA LYS A 456 17.77 47.05 31.61
C LYS A 456 19.04 47.90 31.52
N GLU A 457 19.36 48.48 30.36
CA GLU A 457 20.39 49.53 30.32
C GLU A 457 19.89 50.76 31.10
N GLU A 458 18.59 51.04 31.06
CA GLU A 458 17.92 52.10 31.85
C GLU A 458 17.89 51.81 33.37
N GLN A 459 17.92 50.55 33.80
CA GLN A 459 17.92 50.19 35.24
C GLN A 459 19.32 50.19 35.88
N THR A 460 20.37 50.51 35.12
CA THR A 460 21.75 50.56 35.61
C THR A 460 22.34 51.96 35.70
N LEU A 461 21.56 53.02 35.45
CA LEU A 461 21.94 54.38 35.77
C LEU A 461 21.95 54.55 37.31
N PRO A 462 23.08 54.85 37.96
CA PRO A 462 23.04 55.25 39.35
C PRO A 462 22.29 56.58 39.44
N THR A 463 21.28 56.64 40.29
CA THR A 463 20.76 57.91 40.82
C THR A 463 21.92 58.61 41.49
N ALA A 464 22.49 59.62 40.82
CA ALA A 464 23.36 60.59 41.46
C ALA A 464 22.45 61.45 42.35
N GLU A 465 22.44 61.15 43.64
CA GLU A 465 22.15 62.14 44.69
C GLU A 465 23.34 63.08 44.87
#